data_AF-A0A2I9CVL0-F1
#
_entry.id   AF-A0A2I9CVL0-F1
#
_cell.length_a   1.000
_cell.length_b   1.000
_cell.length_c   1.000
_cell.angle_alpha   90.00
_cell.angle_beta   90.00
_cell.angle_gamma   90.00
#
_symmetry.space_group_name_H-M   'P 1'
#
loop_
_entity.id
_entity.type
_entity.pdbx_description
1 polymer ?
#
loop_
_entity_poly.entity_id
_entity_poly.type
_entity_poly.pdbx_seq_one_letter_code
_entity_poly.pdbx_strand_id
1 'polypeptide(L)'
;MPKSRSRPGRPAASPVTFRAGCGREWNLVSPEADLAYTEQAFPECPACPHRVEPEGTLPFCTLRPVGAAHPFAALAALDLPE
;
A
#
# COMPACT_ATOMS: atom_id res chain seq x y z
N MET A 1 -41.72 19.40 1.03
CA MET A 1 -40.91 18.22 1.44
C MET A 1 -39.55 18.30 0.76
N PRO A 2 -38.43 18.47 1.49
CA PRO A 2 -37.12 18.50 0.85
C PRO A 2 -36.71 17.06 0.45
N LYS A 3 -36.55 16.82 -0.84
CA LYS A 3 -36.00 15.57 -1.40
C LYS A 3 -34.51 15.49 -1.05
N SER A 4 -34.16 14.64 -0.09
CA SER A 4 -32.79 14.21 0.17
C SER A 4 -32.21 13.59 -1.11
N ARG A 5 -31.25 14.28 -1.74
CA ARG A 5 -30.46 13.71 -2.84
C ARG A 5 -29.42 12.80 -2.20
N SER A 6 -29.63 11.50 -2.33
CA SER A 6 -28.64 10.47 -1.97
C SER A 6 -27.31 10.80 -2.65
N ARG A 7 -26.26 10.95 -1.85
CA ARG A 7 -24.88 11.10 -2.31
C ARG A 7 -24.49 9.80 -3.04
N PRO A 8 -23.87 9.85 -4.24
CA PRO A 8 -23.39 8.65 -4.89
C PRO A 8 -22.39 7.96 -3.95
N GLY A 9 -22.66 6.70 -3.64
CA GLY A 9 -21.79 5.87 -2.80
C GLY A 9 -20.39 5.85 -3.40
N ARG A 10 -19.40 6.20 -2.59
CA ARG A 10 -17.99 6.07 -2.91
C ARG A 10 -17.77 4.63 -3.40
N PRO A 11 -17.13 4.40 -4.56
CA PRO A 11 -16.96 3.05 -5.08
C PRO A 11 -16.32 2.19 -3.99
N ALA A 12 -16.96 1.07 -3.66
CA ALA A 12 -16.41 0.10 -2.74
C ALA A 12 -15.02 -0.27 -3.28
N ALA A 13 -13.98 -0.02 -2.50
CA ALA A 13 -12.63 -0.43 -2.87
C ALA A 13 -12.70 -1.94 -3.17
N SER A 14 -12.29 -2.34 -4.38
CA SER A 14 -12.16 -3.77 -4.66
C SER A 14 -11.05 -4.32 -3.76
N PRO A 15 -11.18 -5.55 -3.24
CA PRO A 15 -10.10 -6.15 -2.46
C PRO A 15 -8.83 -6.19 -3.31
N VAL A 16 -7.75 -5.63 -2.78
CA VAL A 16 -6.43 -5.60 -3.42
C VAL A 16 -5.51 -6.50 -2.62
N THR A 17 -4.72 -7.32 -3.31
CA THR A 17 -3.65 -8.09 -2.68
C THR A 17 -2.48 -7.17 -2.42
N PHE A 18 -2.03 -7.04 -1.18
CA PHE A 18 -0.83 -6.31 -0.78
C PHE A 18 0.28 -7.29 -0.41
N ARG A 19 1.51 -6.99 -0.80
CA ARG A 19 2.71 -7.76 -0.50
C ARG A 19 3.70 -6.94 0.32
N ALA A 20 4.16 -7.51 1.43
CA ALA A 20 5.30 -7.00 2.17
C ALA A 20 6.61 -7.36 1.46
N GLY A 21 7.69 -6.63 1.75
CA GLY A 21 9.04 -6.94 1.24
C GLY A 21 9.55 -8.33 1.61
N CYS A 22 9.03 -8.94 2.68
CA CYS A 22 9.32 -10.33 3.06
C CYS A 22 8.57 -11.37 2.21
N GLY A 23 7.83 -10.94 1.19
CA GLY A 23 7.14 -11.79 0.24
C GLY A 23 5.74 -12.23 0.65
N ARG A 24 5.28 -11.83 1.84
CA ARG A 24 3.97 -12.15 2.41
C ARG A 24 2.85 -11.31 1.80
N GLU A 25 1.69 -11.91 1.59
CA GLU A 25 0.57 -11.30 0.89
C GLU A 25 -0.72 -11.29 1.74
N TRP A 26 -1.51 -10.22 1.63
CA TRP A 26 -2.83 -10.06 2.27
C TRP A 26 -3.83 -9.48 1.30
N ASN A 27 -5.08 -9.93 1.35
CA ASN A 27 -6.16 -9.28 0.62
C ASN A 27 -6.85 -8.27 1.53
N LEU A 28 -6.69 -6.99 1.21
CA LEU A 28 -7.27 -5.88 1.97
C LEU A 28 -8.17 -5.05 1.07
N VAL A 29 -9.34 -4.68 1.61
CA VAL A 29 -10.22 -3.70 0.99
C VAL A 29 -9.72 -2.32 1.43
N SER A 30 -8.72 -1.78 0.71
CA SER A 30 -8.21 -0.44 0.96
C SER A 30 -8.13 0.38 -0.33
N PRO A 31 -8.51 1.67 -0.28
CA PRO A 31 -8.30 2.59 -1.39
C PRO A 31 -6.86 3.13 -1.47
N GLU A 32 -5.99 2.82 -0.50
CA GLU A 32 -4.64 3.35 -0.40
C GLU A 32 -3.66 2.53 -1.26
N ALA A 33 -2.72 3.22 -1.92
CA ALA A 33 -1.72 2.59 -2.77
C ALA A 33 -0.57 1.95 -1.98
N ASP A 34 -0.41 2.27 -0.70
CA ASP A 34 0.60 1.76 0.20
C ASP A 34 0.01 1.71 1.61
N LEU A 35 0.34 0.69 2.40
CA LEU A 35 -0.12 0.57 3.78
C LEU A 35 1.05 0.31 4.73
N ALA A 36 0.98 0.88 5.94
CA ALA A 36 1.90 0.60 7.02
C ALA A 36 1.34 -0.54 7.89
N TYR A 37 2.06 -1.65 7.98
CA TYR A 37 1.72 -2.78 8.84
C TYR A 37 2.55 -2.75 10.11
N THR A 38 1.94 -2.31 11.20
CA THR A 38 2.57 -2.11 12.52
C THR A 38 2.59 -3.37 13.37
N GLU A 39 1.64 -4.28 13.13
CA GLU A 39 1.59 -5.59 13.78
C GLU A 39 2.66 -6.50 13.17
N GLN A 40 3.92 -6.35 13.58
CA GLN A 40 5.05 -7.18 13.12
C GLN A 40 4.96 -8.64 13.64
N ALA A 41 3.80 -9.30 13.46
CA ALA A 41 3.48 -10.62 14.00
C ALA A 41 4.24 -11.78 13.31
N PHE A 42 5.04 -11.47 12.29
CA PHE A 42 5.73 -12.46 11.49
C PHE A 42 7.23 -12.54 11.84
N PRO A 43 7.80 -13.74 12.00
CA PRO A 43 9.21 -13.92 12.33
C PRO A 43 10.17 -13.39 11.25
N GLU A 44 9.71 -13.24 10.00
CA GLU A 44 10.48 -12.68 8.88
C GLU A 44 10.45 -11.14 8.81
N CYS A 45 9.55 -10.47 9.54
CA CYS A 45 9.45 -9.01 9.54
C CYS A 45 10.75 -8.29 9.98
N PRO A 46 11.49 -8.73 11.02
CA PRO A 46 12.72 -8.07 11.45
C PRO A 46 13.81 -8.01 10.38
N ALA A 47 13.82 -8.96 9.44
CA ALA A 47 14.78 -9.03 8.33
C ALA A 47 14.19 -8.54 7.00
N CYS A 48 13.00 -7.94 7.02
CA CYS A 48 12.29 -7.52 5.82
C CYS A 48 12.97 -6.29 5.20
N PRO A 49 13.24 -6.28 3.89
CA PRO A 49 13.82 -5.10 3.21
C PRO A 49 12.87 -3.90 3.21
N HIS A 50 11.58 -4.12 3.49
CA HIS A 50 10.55 -3.09 3.57
C HIS A 50 10.24 -2.67 5.02
N ARG A 51 11.05 -3.10 6.00
CA ARG A 51 10.94 -2.65 7.39
C ARG A 51 11.48 -1.23 7.53
N VAL A 52 10.67 -0.36 8.12
CA VAL A 52 11.02 1.03 8.42
C VAL A 52 11.06 1.19 9.94
N GLU A 53 12.14 1.78 10.44
CA GLU A 53 12.35 2.10 11.86
C GLU A 53 12.49 3.62 12.02
N PRO A 54 11.38 4.36 12.15
CA PRO A 54 11.46 5.81 12.35
C PRO A 54 11.86 6.12 13.78
N GLU A 55 12.66 7.17 13.96
CA GLU A 55 13.05 7.65 15.28
C GLU A 55 11.81 8.02 16.11
N GLY A 56 11.74 7.51 17.35
CA GLY A 56 10.64 7.82 18.28
C GLY A 56 9.34 7.06 18.04
N THR A 57 9.27 6.11 17.10
CA THR A 57 8.06 5.30 16.85
C THR A 57 8.37 3.81 16.71
N LEU A 58 7.31 2.98 16.73
CA LEU A 58 7.46 1.55 16.52
C LEU A 58 7.84 1.24 15.07
N PRO A 59 8.66 0.20 14.83
CA PRO A 59 8.92 -0.25 13.47
C PRO A 59 7.62 -0.71 12.81
N PHE A 60 7.58 -0.60 11.49
CA PHE A 60 6.50 -1.15 10.69
C PHE A 60 7.02 -1.65 9.35
N CYS A 61 6.27 -2.54 8.71
CA CYS A 61 6.55 -2.98 7.35
C CYS A 61 5.69 -2.21 6.35
N THR A 62 6.28 -1.79 5.22
CA THR A 62 5.50 -1.23 4.11
C THR A 62 4.90 -2.35 3.26
N LEU A 63 3.59 -2.24 3.02
CA LEU A 63 2.79 -3.14 2.21
C LEU A 63 2.49 -2.49 0.87
N ARG A 64 2.78 -3.21 -0.22
CA ARG A 64 2.62 -2.74 -1.60
C ARG A 64 1.60 -3.57 -2.36
N PRO A 65 0.64 -2.96 -3.08
CA PRO A 65 -0.31 -3.71 -3.88
C PRO A 65 0.40 -4.53 -4.97
N VAL A 66 0.08 -5.83 -5.00
CA VAL A 66 0.58 -6.79 -5.99
C VAL A 66 0.03 -6.40 -7.34
N GLY A 67 0.94 -6.16 -8.30
CA GLY A 67 0.58 -5.72 -9.65
C GLY A 67 0.37 -4.22 -9.82
N ALA A 68 0.53 -3.41 -8.76
CA ALA A 68 0.64 -1.98 -8.94
C ALA A 68 1.94 -1.65 -9.68
N ALA A 69 1.84 -0.78 -10.68
CA ALA A 69 3.02 -0.27 -11.38
C ALA A 69 3.97 0.36 -10.37
N HIS A 70 5.28 0.17 -10.57
CA HIS A 70 6.29 0.84 -9.75
C HIS A 70 6.00 2.36 -9.75
N PRO A 71 6.13 3.08 -8.62
CA PRO A 71 5.82 4.52 -8.57
C PRO A 71 6.65 5.35 -9.56
N PHE A 72 7.82 4.83 -9.97
CA PHE A 72 8.68 5.41 -10.98
C PHE A 72 8.52 4.78 -12.37
N ALA A 73 7.54 3.90 -12.59
CA ALA A 73 7.27 3.31 -13.91
C ALA A 73 6.96 4.41 -14.94
N ALA A 74 6.34 5.52 -14.52
CA ALA A 74 6.14 6.69 -15.36
C ALA A 74 7.47 7.36 -15.76
N LEU A 75 8.52 7.26 -14.94
CA LEU A 75 9.85 7.80 -15.26
C LEU A 75 10.63 6.89 -16.22
N ALA A 76 10.33 5.59 -16.27
CA ALA A 76 10.97 4.68 -17.22
C ALA A 76 10.65 5.03 -18.70
N ALA A 77 9.62 5.83 -18.94
CA ALA A 77 9.24 6.33 -20.26
C ALA A 77 9.78 7.75 -20.56
N LEU A 78 10.54 8.35 -19.64
CA LEU A 78 11.16 9.65 -19.88
C LEU A 78 12.45 9.47 -20.69
N ASP A 79 12.44 10.04 -21.90
CA ASP A 79 13.65 10.21 -22.71
C ASP A 79 14.41 11.43 -22.18
N LEU A 80 15.59 11.22 -21.59
CA LEU A 80 16.44 12.28 -21.06
C LEU A 80 17.38 12.77 -22.18
N PRO A 81 17.45 14.09 -22.46
CA PRO A 81 18.45 14.63 -23.37
C PRO A 81 19.85 14.51 -22.76
N GLU A 82 20.85 14.28 -23.61
CA GLU A 82 22.29 14.17 -23.28
C GLU A 82 22.94 15.48 -22.82
#